data_AF-S9UJM9-F1
#
_entry.id   AF-S9UJM9-F1
#
_cell.length_a   1.000
_cell.length_b   1.000
_cell.length_c   1.000
_cell.angle_alpha   90.00
_cell.angle_beta   90.00
_cell.angle_gamma   90.00
#
_symmetry.space_group_name_H-M   'P 1'
#
loop_
_entity.id
_entity.type
_entity.pdbx_description
1 polymer ?
#
loop_
_entity_poly.entity_id
_entity_poly.type
_entity_poly.pdbx_seq_one_letter_code
_entity_poly.pdbx_strand_id
1 'polypeptide(L)'
;MSTQESLKSAMRESLEANGTIDQVKAELRAAIFQSLAETTTTDPTNNHLNSSSASQITPPVPPENMIINELIREYLAFNGLEHSLAVFQLESRTPGQPVPRAVLTHELNLLGAPAGVPLLYAMLHEARLSKDL
;
A
#
# COMPACT_ATOMS: atom_id res chain seq x y z
N MET A 1 -15.35 -33.28 -21.69
CA MET A 1 -14.30 -32.59 -20.91
C MET A 1 -13.59 -33.65 -20.09
N SER A 2 -12.27 -33.72 -20.18
CA SER A 2 -11.50 -34.73 -19.45
C SER A 2 -11.58 -34.42 -17.94
N THR A 3 -11.74 -35.45 -17.10
CA THR A 3 -11.73 -35.33 -15.63
C THR A 3 -10.50 -34.56 -15.12
N GLN A 4 -9.38 -34.65 -15.83
CA GLN A 4 -8.17 -33.89 -15.54
C GLN A 4 -8.31 -32.38 -15.79
N GLU A 5 -9.05 -31.96 -16.82
CA GLU A 5 -9.31 -30.55 -17.11
C GLU A 5 -10.24 -29.94 -16.07
N SER A 6 -11.27 -30.68 -15.66
CA SER A 6 -12.19 -30.26 -14.60
C SER A 6 -11.46 -30.07 -13.26
N LEU A 7 -10.57 -31.00 -12.90
CA LEU A 7 -9.76 -30.88 -11.68
C LEU A 7 -8.83 -29.66 -11.72
N LYS A 8 -8.16 -29.43 -12.86
CA LYS A 8 -7.28 -28.28 -13.04
C LYS A 8 -8.06 -26.96 -12.93
N SER A 9 -9.26 -26.91 -13.49
CA SER A 9 -10.14 -25.74 -13.39
C SER A 9 -10.55 -25.46 -11.95
N ALA A 10 -11.00 -26.50 -11.22
CA ALA A 10 -11.42 -26.36 -9.82
C ALA A 10 -10.26 -25.91 -8.91
N MET A 11 -9.05 -26.43 -9.11
CA MET A 11 -7.87 -25.98 -8.35
C MET A 11 -7.52 -24.52 -8.64
N ARG A 12 -7.60 -24.10 -9.91
CA ARG A 12 -7.37 -22.71 -10.29
C ARG A 12 -8.38 -21.78 -9.65
N GLU A 13 -9.66 -22.12 -9.72
CA GLU A 13 -10.76 -21.35 -9.14
C GLU A 13 -10.61 -21.23 -7.61
N SER A 14 -10.18 -22.30 -6.94
CA SER A 14 -9.87 -22.26 -5.50
C SER A 14 -8.67 -21.36 -5.17
N LEU A 15 -7.62 -21.35 -6.00
CA LEU A 15 -6.44 -20.49 -5.82
C LEU A 15 -6.71 -19.02 -6.17
N GLU A 16 -7.65 -18.75 -7.07
CA GLU A 16 -8.16 -17.41 -7.36
C GLU A 16 -9.05 -16.91 -6.20
N ALA A 17 -9.97 -17.74 -5.69
CA ALA A 17 -10.85 -17.39 -4.56
C ALA A 17 -10.07 -17.10 -3.26
N ASN A 18 -8.98 -17.84 -3.00
CA ASN A 18 -8.14 -17.62 -1.84
C ASN A 18 -7.08 -16.51 -2.05
N GLY A 19 -7.06 -15.84 -3.21
CA GLY A 19 -6.16 -14.72 -3.50
C GLY A 19 -4.70 -15.09 -3.78
N THR A 20 -4.32 -16.38 -3.71
CA THR A 20 -2.95 -16.85 -3.94
C THR A 20 -2.45 -16.50 -5.34
N ILE A 21 -3.31 -16.62 -6.36
CA ILE A 21 -2.95 -16.25 -7.74
C ILE A 21 -2.67 -14.75 -7.87
N ASP A 22 -3.41 -13.90 -7.15
CA ASP A 22 -3.20 -12.46 -7.21
C ASP A 22 -1.96 -12.02 -6.43
N GLN A 23 -1.64 -12.71 -5.33
CA GLN A 23 -0.36 -12.55 -4.63
C GLN A 23 0.83 -12.87 -5.56
N VAL A 24 0.81 -14.02 -6.23
CA VAL A 24 1.89 -14.43 -7.16
C VAL A 24 2.02 -13.44 -8.32
N LYS A 25 0.90 -12.95 -8.87
CA LYS A 25 0.94 -11.90 -9.91
C LYS A 25 1.54 -10.60 -9.38
N ALA A 26 1.22 -10.20 -8.15
CA ALA A 26 1.77 -8.99 -7.54
C ALA A 26 3.29 -9.11 -7.32
N GLU A 27 3.74 -10.24 -6.77
CA GLU A 27 5.17 -10.55 -6.61
C GLU A 27 5.92 -10.54 -7.95
N LEU A 28 5.33 -11.14 -8.98
CA LEU A 28 5.89 -11.13 -10.33
C LEU A 28 5.98 -9.71 -10.90
N ARG A 29 4.93 -8.90 -10.75
CA ARG A 29 4.95 -7.49 -11.17
C ARG A 29 6.07 -6.73 -10.46
N ALA A 30 6.21 -6.91 -9.14
CA ALA A 30 7.27 -6.28 -8.36
C ALA A 30 8.67 -6.69 -8.84
N ALA A 31 8.91 -7.98 -9.08
CA ALA A 31 10.18 -8.48 -9.62
C ALA A 31 10.49 -7.92 -11.01
N ILE A 32 9.49 -7.85 -11.90
CA ILE A 32 9.64 -7.24 -13.24
C ILE A 32 10.00 -5.76 -13.12
N PHE A 33 9.30 -5.00 -12.28
CA PHE A 33 9.62 -3.59 -12.05
C PHE A 33 11.03 -3.40 -11.50
N GLN A 34 11.46 -4.27 -10.57
CA GLN A 34 12.81 -4.24 -10.02
C GLN A 34 13.87 -4.48 -11.11
N SER A 35 13.69 -5.49 -11.95
CA SER A 35 14.61 -5.78 -13.06
C SER A 35 14.62 -4.69 -14.12
N LEU A 36 13.45 -4.10 -14.44
CA LEU A 36 13.37 -2.98 -15.39
C LEU A 36 14.08 -1.73 -14.85
N ALA A 37 13.91 -1.40 -13.57
CA ALA A 37 14.58 -0.28 -12.92
C ALA A 37 16.12 -0.42 -12.99
N GLU A 38 16.63 -1.64 -12.85
CA GLU A 38 18.06 -1.95 -12.94
C GLU A 38 18.60 -1.71 -14.37
N THR A 39 17.83 -2.05 -15.41
CA THR A 39 18.23 -1.87 -16.83
C THR A 39 18.19 -0.43 -17.34
N THR A 40 17.44 0.46 -16.70
CA THR A 40 17.36 1.88 -17.10
C THR A 40 18.57 2.73 -16.68
N THR A 41 19.61 2.12 -16.09
CA THR A 41 20.80 2.81 -15.55
C THR A 41 21.96 2.97 -16.55
N THR A 42 21.81 2.50 -17.80
CA THR A 42 22.86 2.62 -18.82
C THR A 42 22.54 3.71 -19.84
N ASP A 43 22.80 4.97 -19.49
CA ASP A 43 23.15 6.01 -20.47
C ASP A 43 24.33 6.84 -19.95
N PRO A 44 25.52 6.85 -20.61
CA PRO A 44 26.80 7.06 -19.94
C PRO A 44 27.49 8.41 -20.28
N THR A 45 26.77 9.53 -20.32
CA THR A 45 27.37 10.79 -20.85
C THR A 45 27.43 11.97 -19.90
N ASN A 46 27.55 11.80 -18.58
CA ASN A 46 28.15 12.86 -17.75
C ASN A 46 28.84 12.35 -16.47
N ASN A 47 30.16 12.24 -16.59
CA ASN A 47 31.22 12.50 -15.60
C ASN A 47 31.02 12.11 -14.12
N HIS A 48 31.60 10.95 -13.80
CA HIS A 48 32.75 10.78 -12.90
C HIS A 48 32.73 11.35 -11.47
N LEU A 49 32.86 10.39 -10.54
CA LEU A 49 33.53 10.45 -9.24
C LEU A 49 32.73 11.01 -8.04
N ASN A 50 31.79 10.20 -7.55
CA ASN A 50 31.81 9.81 -6.13
C ASN A 50 31.23 8.40 -5.93
N SER A 51 32.03 7.50 -5.38
CA SER A 51 31.57 6.20 -4.89
C SER A 51 30.91 6.40 -3.52
N SER A 52 29.58 6.48 -3.49
CA SER A 52 28.72 6.08 -2.36
C SER A 52 27.28 6.46 -2.68
N SER A 53 26.42 5.44 -2.80
CA SER A 53 24.99 5.58 -2.53
C SER A 53 24.21 6.62 -3.38
N ALA A 54 24.25 6.51 -4.70
CA ALA A 54 23.15 7.05 -5.52
C ALA A 54 22.00 6.02 -5.44
N SER A 55 21.17 6.02 -4.38
CA SER A 55 20.07 6.98 -4.25
C SER A 55 19.61 7.45 -5.63
N GLN A 56 19.16 6.49 -6.44
CA GLN A 56 18.16 6.76 -7.46
C GLN A 56 17.10 7.60 -6.75
N ILE A 57 16.98 8.86 -7.19
CA ILE A 57 16.22 9.93 -6.54
C ILE A 57 14.74 9.57 -6.63
N THR A 58 14.33 8.56 -5.88
CA THR A 58 12.98 8.50 -5.36
C THR A 58 12.94 9.69 -4.40
N PRO A 59 12.08 10.70 -4.65
CA PRO A 59 11.91 11.76 -3.69
C PRO A 59 11.71 11.13 -2.31
N PRO A 60 12.33 11.64 -1.25
CA PRO A 60 12.05 11.17 0.10
C PRO A 60 10.54 11.15 0.26
N VAL A 61 9.99 9.99 0.63
CA VAL A 61 8.55 9.85 0.83
C VAL A 61 8.16 10.92 1.85
N PRO A 62 7.30 11.89 1.48
CA PRO A 62 6.93 12.95 2.41
C PRO A 62 6.35 12.33 3.70
N PRO A 63 6.63 12.89 4.88
CA PRO A 63 6.13 12.37 6.15
C PRO A 63 4.59 12.23 6.16
N GLU A 64 3.89 13.09 5.41
CA GLU A 64 2.44 13.07 5.21
C GLU A 64 1.97 11.75 4.57
N ASN A 65 2.78 11.15 3.71
CA ASN A 65 2.43 9.91 3.02
C ASN A 65 2.31 8.74 4.00
N MET A 66 3.11 8.74 5.08
CA MET A 66 2.97 7.74 6.15
C MET A 66 1.62 7.87 6.85
N ILE A 67 1.20 9.10 7.16
CA ILE A 67 -0.09 9.37 7.80
C ILE A 67 -1.22 8.94 6.87
N ILE A 68 -1.16 9.33 5.59
CA ILE A 68 -2.17 8.95 4.58
C ILE A 68 -2.26 7.43 4.44
N ASN A 69 -1.12 6.73 4.37
CA ASN A 69 -1.11 5.28 4.23
C ASN A 69 -1.73 4.58 5.44
N GLU A 70 -1.48 5.07 6.66
CA GLU A 70 -2.11 4.54 7.86
C GLU A 70 -3.62 4.80 7.90
N LEU A 71 -4.06 5.97 7.44
CA LEU A 71 -5.49 6.29 7.31
C LEU A 71 -6.20 5.36 6.32
N ILE A 72 -5.56 5.08 5.17
CA ILE A 72 -6.06 4.13 4.17
C ILE A 72 -6.07 2.71 4.76
N ARG A 73 -4.99 2.28 5.40
CA ARG A 73 -4.87 0.96 6.03
C ARG A 73 -5.99 0.73 7.04
N GLU A 74 -6.25 1.71 7.90
CA GLU A 74 -7.32 1.67 8.89
C GLU A 74 -8.71 1.57 8.23
N TYR A 75 -8.97 2.38 7.19
CA TYR A 75 -10.24 2.34 6.46
C TYR A 75 -10.48 1.00 5.77
N LEU A 76 -9.47 0.46 5.09
CA LEU A 76 -9.59 -0.82 4.40
C LEU A 76 -9.87 -1.95 5.39
N ALA A 77 -9.16 -1.96 6.52
CA ALA A 77 -9.37 -2.94 7.59
C ALA A 77 -10.79 -2.85 8.18
N PHE A 78 -11.27 -1.64 8.47
CA PHE A 78 -12.61 -1.44 9.02
C PHE A 78 -13.74 -1.88 8.08
N ASN A 79 -13.56 -1.67 6.77
CA ASN A 79 -14.58 -2.02 5.77
C ASN A 79 -14.47 -3.47 5.28
N GLY A 80 -13.59 -4.30 5.86
CA GLY A 80 -13.42 -5.70 5.46
C GLY A 80 -12.81 -5.87 4.06
N LEU A 81 -12.05 -4.88 3.58
CA LEU A 81 -11.42 -4.90 2.26
C LEU A 81 -10.06 -5.62 2.32
N GLU A 82 -10.07 -6.87 2.77
CA GLU A 82 -8.87 -7.64 3.14
C GLU A 82 -7.90 -7.86 1.98
N HIS A 83 -8.40 -8.18 0.78
CA HIS A 83 -7.57 -8.36 -0.40
C HIS A 83 -6.89 -7.05 -0.83
N SER A 84 -7.64 -5.94 -0.81
CA SER A 84 -7.08 -4.61 -1.11
C SER A 84 -6.06 -4.20 -0.05
N LEU A 85 -6.32 -4.50 1.22
CA LEU A 85 -5.40 -4.22 2.32
C LEU A 85 -4.07 -4.96 2.14
N ALA A 86 -4.09 -6.24 1.78
CA ALA A 86 -2.90 -7.04 1.58
C ALA A 86 -2.00 -6.49 0.45
N VAL A 87 -2.61 -6.15 -0.69
CA VAL A 87 -1.88 -5.53 -1.82
C VAL A 87 -1.36 -4.15 -1.43
N PHE A 88 -2.20 -3.35 -0.78
CA PHE A 88 -1.84 -1.99 -0.34
C PHE A 88 -0.66 -1.97 0.63
N GLN A 89 -0.61 -2.90 1.60
CA GLN A 89 0.51 -3.00 2.55
C GLN A 89 1.83 -3.33 1.84
N LEU A 90 1.79 -4.20 0.83
CA LEU A 90 2.95 -4.56 0.03
C LEU A 90 3.44 -3.38 -0.84
N GLU A 91 2.52 -2.66 -1.47
CA GLU A 91 2.82 -1.55 -2.38
C GLU A 91 3.27 -0.28 -1.66
N SER A 92 2.63 0.05 -0.53
CA SER A 92 2.88 1.30 0.20
C SER A 92 4.19 1.29 0.98
N ARG A 93 4.90 0.15 1.04
CA ARG A 93 6.16 -0.04 1.79
C ARG A 93 6.04 0.46 3.24
N THR A 94 4.86 0.33 3.83
CA THR A 94 4.64 0.74 5.22
C THR A 94 5.53 -0.12 6.13
N PRO A 95 6.15 0.44 7.17
CA PRO A 95 6.84 -0.38 8.17
C PRO A 95 5.86 -1.42 8.73
N GLY A 96 6.33 -2.66 8.94
CA GLY A 96 5.47 -3.77 9.38
C GLY A 96 4.81 -3.57 10.75
N GLN A 97 5.14 -2.50 11.47
CA GLN A 97 4.46 -2.09 12.70
C GLN A 97 3.55 -0.89 12.39
N PRO A 98 2.23 -1.02 12.61
CA PRO A 98 1.29 0.07 12.44
C PRO A 98 1.63 1.26 13.34
N VAL A 99 1.44 2.48 12.82
CA VAL A 99 1.55 3.69 13.64
C VAL A 99 0.43 3.67 14.70
N PRO A 100 0.74 3.94 15.98
CA PRO A 100 -0.29 4.00 17.01
C PRO A 100 -1.35 5.06 16.68
N ARG A 101 -2.62 4.68 16.79
CA ARG A 101 -3.76 5.58 16.54
C ARG A 101 -3.66 6.90 17.30
N ALA A 102 -3.16 6.87 18.54
CA ALA A 102 -2.97 8.06 19.37
C ALA A 102 -2.04 9.11 18.73
N VAL A 103 -1.01 8.66 18.02
CA VAL A 103 -0.10 9.54 17.26
C VAL A 103 -0.86 10.17 16.09
N LEU A 104 -1.60 9.36 15.32
CA LEU A 104 -2.39 9.85 14.18
C LEU A 104 -3.46 10.86 14.61
N THR A 105 -4.16 10.63 15.72
CA THR A 105 -5.14 11.58 16.25
C THR A 105 -4.51 12.89 16.70
N HIS A 106 -3.28 12.84 17.22
CA HIS A 106 -2.56 14.04 17.65
C HIS A 106 -2.10 14.86 16.44
N GLU A 107 -1.46 14.21 15.45
CA GLU A 107 -1.01 14.85 14.20
C GLU A 107 -2.16 15.48 13.40
N LEU A 108 -3.33 14.84 13.40
CA LEU A 108 -4.50 15.31 12.65
C LEU A 108 -5.40 16.26 13.46
N ASN A 109 -5.06 16.57 14.72
CA ASN A 109 -5.89 17.34 15.63
C ASN A 109 -7.31 16.76 15.82
N LEU A 110 -7.41 15.42 15.89
CA LEU A 110 -8.65 14.63 16.00
C LEU A 110 -8.74 13.88 17.35
N LEU A 111 -8.38 14.53 18.45
CA LEU A 111 -8.34 13.90 19.78
C LEU A 111 -9.72 13.38 20.26
N GLY A 112 -10.81 13.93 19.73
CA GLY A 112 -12.19 13.50 20.01
C GLY A 112 -12.72 12.39 19.09
N ALA A 113 -11.91 11.87 18.17
CA ALA A 113 -12.39 10.89 17.20
C ALA A 113 -12.81 9.57 17.89
N PRO A 114 -14.01 9.03 17.58
CA PRO A 114 -14.46 7.78 18.17
C PRO A 114 -13.53 6.61 17.81
N ALA A 115 -13.18 5.78 18.79
CA ALA A 115 -12.30 4.63 18.59
C ALA A 115 -12.91 3.52 17.71
N GLY A 116 -14.24 3.52 17.57
CA GLY A 116 -14.97 2.49 16.83
C GLY A 116 -15.15 2.76 15.32
N VAL A 117 -14.56 3.82 14.79
CA VAL A 117 -14.66 4.17 13.35
C VAL A 117 -13.31 4.61 12.80
N PRO A 118 -13.06 4.52 11.49
CA PRO A 118 -11.83 5.01 10.87
C PRO A 118 -11.62 6.51 11.10
N LEU A 119 -10.37 6.95 11.26
CA LEU A 119 -10.07 8.39 11.36
C LEU A 119 -10.48 9.17 10.11
N LEU A 120 -10.49 8.54 8.93
CA LEU A 120 -11.05 9.15 7.72
C LEU A 120 -12.52 9.55 7.87
N TYR A 121 -13.32 8.81 8.65
CA TYR A 121 -14.71 9.17 8.88
C TYR A 121 -14.82 10.40 9.79
N ALA A 122 -13.95 10.49 10.81
CA ALA A 122 -13.86 11.67 11.66
C ALA A 122 -13.43 12.90 10.84
N MET A 123 -12.41 12.77 9.98
CA MET A 123 -11.99 13.86 9.08
C MET A 123 -13.13 14.34 8.16
N LEU A 124 -13.89 13.40 7.58
CA LEU A 124 -15.03 13.75 6.74
C LEU A 124 -16.14 14.45 7.53
N HIS A 125 -16.36 14.05 8.78
CA HIS A 125 -17.32 14.71 9.66
C HIS A 125 -16.91 16.16 9.97
N GLU A 126 -15.67 16.38 10.38
CA GLU A 126 -15.11 17.72 10.66
C GLU A 126 -15.11 18.62 9.41
N ALA A 127 -14.76 18.07 8.25
CA ALA A 127 -14.78 18.79 6.98
C ALA A 127 -16.20 19.23 6.57
N ARG A 128 -17.23 18.45 6.92
CA ARG A 128 -18.64 18.81 6.68
C ARG A 128 -19.10 19.89 7.65
N LEU A 129 -18.81 19.75 8.94
CA LEU A 129 -19.08 20.75 9.96
C LEU A 129 -18.46 22.11 9.60
N SER A 130 -17.20 22.11 9.15
CA SER A 130 -16.49 23.33 8.77
C SER A 130 -17.09 24.05 7.57
N LYS A 131 -17.91 23.37 6.75
CA LYS A 131 -18.58 23.95 5.58
C LYS A 131 -19.93 24.60 5.92
N ASP A 132 -20.49 24.23 7.07
CA ASP A 132 -21.76 24.75 7.59
C ASP A 132 -21.55 25.99 8.51
N LEU A 133 -20.30 26.39 8.78
CA LEU A 133 -19.90 27.64 9.44
C LEU A 133 -19.51 28.72 8.41
#